data_AF-A0A7Y5GHN7-F1
#
_entry.id   AF-A0A7Y5GHN7-F1
#
_cell.length_a   1.000
_cell.length_b   1.000
_cell.length_c   1.000
_cell.angle_alpha   90.00
_cell.angle_beta   90.00
_cell.angle_gamma   90.00
#
_symmetry.space_group_name_H-M   'P 1'
#
loop_
_entity.id
_entity.type
_entity.pdbx_description
1 polymer ?
#
loop_
_entity_poly.entity_id
_entity_poly.type
_entity_poly.pdbx_seq_one_letter_code
_entity_poly.pdbx_strand_id
1 'polypeptide(L)'
;MSDASCSLIEDTELLAYADGELDARQAADIRRHLADCPECELRLRHLRASLEDFTWRIEEDKRRVSPPRPWQNLKPEFNRVDRELAARLPRAAPRTHRWLAVAATVLVAVIIYQFSRENSVSAAELLDKAAQTGAPTEPGRRIRMKTRQNVFVRPAKLTATTPQHAANDSSFTHIKALFEQARFSWEDPLSARAFAEWRNHLGEKSDEVTVLGSGNQLAERQYRIRTTTPEGALAEASLTLRANDLRPLQETLRFRNNEWVVIAEAEPAGDMPSRQMEPLPPIAASREDISQESVEETPAGADEELHVIAALNRIGADLGEPLEVRREEAERRILVTGIGIDPARQKQILGSVAGIPGVSVHFEDPHPVESPPIESAPAPVAAGPESPLHDLLKEKLGAGRPAGQFVDQVLALSDSALSRAHALYSLSERFPSEIERAFEPHDRSLLASIRLQHHRALLSTAHQLERELDTLLSGAVRERAPPVRCGTWQQCAAGLLRTTQELDETLNLALAGTQPEPTEQLTSKLGETLERWLQAVRASGMSSP
;
A
#
# COMPACT_ATOMS: atom_id res chain seq x y z
N MET A 1 -26.80 41.48 -4.02
CA MET A 1 -27.02 40.01 -4.02
C MET A 1 -25.97 39.34 -4.91
N SER A 2 -24.68 39.44 -4.56
CA SER A 2 -23.58 38.99 -5.45
C SER A 2 -22.44 38.20 -4.76
N ASP A 3 -22.53 37.91 -3.46
CA ASP A 3 -21.40 37.32 -2.72
C ASP A 3 -21.40 35.78 -2.63
N ALA A 4 -22.48 35.10 -3.04
CA ALA A 4 -22.61 33.64 -2.82
C ALA A 4 -22.00 32.75 -3.93
N SER A 5 -21.73 33.27 -5.13
CA SER A 5 -21.16 32.47 -6.24
C SER A 5 -19.64 32.51 -6.33
N CYS A 6 -18.96 33.40 -5.61
CA CYS A 6 -17.49 33.53 -5.70
C CYS A 6 -16.75 32.41 -4.96
N SER A 7 -17.39 31.74 -3.99
CA SER A 7 -16.78 30.67 -3.19
C SER A 7 -16.92 29.27 -3.81
N LEU A 8 -17.59 29.15 -4.95
CA LEU A 8 -17.85 27.86 -5.59
C LEU A 8 -16.87 27.52 -6.72
N ILE A 9 -16.09 28.49 -7.20
CA ILE A 9 -15.07 28.25 -8.22
C ILE A 9 -13.73 28.09 -7.53
N GLU A 10 -13.18 26.88 -7.59
CA GLU A 10 -11.86 26.55 -7.05
C GLU A 10 -10.74 26.96 -8.00
N ASP A 11 -9.53 27.15 -7.48
CA ASP A 11 -8.34 27.51 -8.29
C ASP A 11 -8.03 26.44 -9.35
N THR A 12 -8.35 25.18 -9.06
CA THR A 12 -8.25 24.02 -9.98
C THR A 12 -9.13 24.19 -11.21
N GLU A 13 -10.37 24.69 -11.05
CA GLU A 13 -11.28 24.95 -12.17
C GLU A 13 -10.85 26.18 -12.98
N LEU A 14 -10.29 27.22 -12.34
CA LEU A 14 -9.71 28.37 -13.04
C LEU A 14 -8.45 27.99 -13.83
N LEU A 15 -7.63 27.08 -13.31
CA LEU A 15 -6.47 26.50 -13.99
C LEU A 15 -6.92 25.66 -15.20
N ALA A 16 -7.84 24.73 -15.01
CA ALA A 16 -8.39 23.93 -16.11
C ALA A 16 -9.04 24.81 -17.21
N TYR A 17 -9.67 25.92 -16.83
CA TYR A 17 -10.17 26.92 -17.77
C TYR A 17 -9.03 27.65 -18.51
N ALA A 18 -7.93 27.98 -17.83
CA ALA A 18 -6.78 28.64 -18.42
C ALA A 18 -6.07 27.76 -19.46
N ASP A 19 -5.96 26.46 -19.17
CA ASP A 19 -5.28 25.47 -20.01
C ASP A 19 -6.19 24.88 -21.11
N GLY A 20 -7.50 25.19 -21.07
CA GLY A 20 -8.47 24.75 -22.09
C GLY A 20 -8.94 23.31 -21.92
N GLU A 21 -8.79 22.74 -20.73
CA GLU A 21 -9.13 21.34 -20.41
C GLU A 21 -10.62 21.14 -20.08
N LEU A 22 -11.37 22.23 -19.87
CA LEU A 22 -12.80 22.17 -19.57
C LEU A 22 -13.65 21.90 -20.81
N ASP A 23 -14.77 21.20 -20.63
CA ASP A 23 -15.74 21.03 -21.68
C ASP A 23 -16.40 22.36 -22.08
N ALA A 24 -17.04 22.40 -23.26
CA ALA A 24 -17.60 23.62 -23.81
C ALA A 24 -18.68 24.29 -22.94
N ARG A 25 -19.40 23.52 -22.11
CA ARG A 25 -20.43 24.05 -21.21
C ARG A 25 -19.79 24.65 -19.96
N GLN A 26 -18.89 23.91 -19.31
CA GLN A 26 -18.14 24.37 -18.14
C GLN A 26 -17.33 25.64 -18.46
N ALA A 27 -16.65 25.66 -19.61
CA ALA A 27 -15.91 26.84 -20.05
C ALA A 27 -16.82 28.05 -20.31
N ALA A 28 -18.06 27.84 -20.78
CA ALA A 28 -19.01 28.92 -20.98
C ALA A 28 -19.55 29.48 -19.65
N ASP A 29 -19.75 28.62 -18.65
CA ASP A 29 -20.21 29.03 -17.32
C ASP A 29 -19.15 29.82 -16.55
N ILE A 30 -17.90 29.35 -16.58
CA ILE A 30 -16.77 30.11 -16.00
C ILE A 30 -16.57 31.43 -16.74
N ARG A 31 -16.66 31.46 -18.08
CA ARG A 31 -16.55 32.71 -18.85
C ARG A 31 -17.62 33.73 -18.43
N ARG A 32 -18.85 33.27 -18.20
CA ARG A 32 -19.95 34.13 -17.73
C ARG A 32 -19.64 34.67 -16.34
N HIS A 33 -19.18 33.81 -15.42
CA HIS A 33 -18.78 34.23 -14.08
C HIS A 33 -17.63 35.25 -14.09
N LEU A 34 -16.60 35.04 -14.89
CA LEU A 34 -15.45 35.95 -15.00
C LEU A 34 -15.84 37.34 -15.53
N ALA A 35 -16.92 37.44 -16.32
CA ALA A 35 -17.45 38.73 -16.77
C ALA A 35 -18.13 39.51 -15.64
N ASP A 36 -18.63 38.80 -14.62
CA ASP A 36 -19.42 39.38 -13.51
C ASP A 36 -18.62 39.49 -12.20
N CYS A 37 -17.47 38.79 -12.08
CA CYS A 37 -16.66 38.71 -10.86
C CYS A 37 -15.21 39.19 -11.07
N PRO A 38 -14.86 40.42 -10.65
CA PRO A 38 -13.50 40.97 -10.83
C PRO A 38 -12.45 40.29 -9.94
N GLU A 39 -12.86 39.65 -8.84
CA GLU A 39 -11.95 38.91 -7.97
C GLU A 39 -11.43 37.64 -8.64
N CYS A 40 -12.33 36.83 -9.22
CA CYS A 40 -11.94 35.64 -9.98
C CYS A 40 -11.14 36.00 -11.24
N GLU A 41 -11.43 37.13 -11.89
CA GLU A 41 -10.62 37.64 -13.00
C GLU A 41 -9.19 37.98 -12.56
N LEU A 42 -9.03 38.59 -11.37
CA LEU A 42 -7.71 38.90 -10.81
C LEU A 42 -6.96 37.61 -10.42
N ARG A 43 -7.64 36.64 -9.82
CA ARG A 43 -7.05 35.32 -9.48
C ARG A 43 -6.58 34.59 -10.74
N LEU A 44 -7.40 34.55 -11.80
CA LEU A 44 -7.02 33.96 -13.08
C LEU A 44 -5.80 34.64 -13.71
N ARG A 45 -5.69 35.98 -13.61
CA ARG A 45 -4.50 36.72 -14.05
C ARG A 45 -3.25 36.34 -13.25
N HIS A 46 -3.37 36.18 -11.94
CA HIS A 46 -2.25 35.75 -11.09
C HIS A 46 -1.78 34.33 -11.42
N LEU A 47 -2.72 33.41 -11.65
CA LEU A 47 -2.42 32.03 -12.06
C LEU A 47 -1.68 32.00 -13.41
N ARG A 48 -2.17 32.74 -14.41
CA ARG A 48 -1.51 32.85 -15.73
C ARG A 48 -0.10 33.44 -15.63
N ALA A 49 0.08 34.50 -14.85
CA ALA A 49 1.41 35.10 -14.63
C ALA A 49 2.38 34.11 -13.97
N SER A 50 1.89 33.27 -13.05
CA SER A 50 2.71 32.23 -12.40
C SER A 50 3.15 31.14 -13.37
N LEU A 51 2.27 30.74 -14.29
CA LEU A 51 2.58 29.78 -15.35
C LEU A 51 3.61 30.35 -16.36
N GLU A 52 3.47 31.62 -16.71
CA GLU A 52 4.45 32.32 -17.56
C GLU A 52 5.83 32.39 -16.89
N ASP A 53 5.92 32.68 -15.59
CA ASP A 53 7.19 32.69 -14.86
C ASP A 53 7.84 31.30 -14.81
N PHE A 54 7.04 30.25 -14.60
CA PHE A 54 7.53 28.86 -14.61
C PHE A 54 8.06 28.43 -15.97
N THR A 55 7.33 28.70 -17.05
CA THR A 55 7.76 28.38 -18.42
C THR A 55 9.00 29.17 -18.81
N TRP A 56 9.07 30.46 -18.47
CA TRP A 56 10.27 31.28 -18.65
C TRP A 56 11.47 30.67 -17.93
N ARG A 57 11.32 30.20 -16.68
CA ARG A 57 12.39 29.59 -15.91
C ARG A 57 12.90 28.29 -16.51
N ILE A 58 12.00 27.43 -17.00
CA ILE A 58 12.37 26.20 -17.72
C ILE A 58 13.17 26.55 -18.99
N GLU A 59 12.74 27.55 -19.75
CA GLU A 59 13.46 27.97 -20.95
C GLU A 59 14.83 28.58 -20.65
N GLU A 60 14.91 29.40 -19.59
CA GLU A 60 16.14 29.97 -19.07
C GLU A 60 17.13 28.85 -18.68
N ASP A 61 16.66 27.82 -17.98
CA ASP A 61 17.47 26.66 -17.60
C ASP A 61 17.89 25.83 -18.82
N LYS A 62 16.98 25.61 -19.78
CA LYS A 62 17.30 24.97 -21.07
C LYS A 62 18.35 25.75 -21.87
N ARG A 63 18.33 27.09 -21.82
CA ARG A 63 19.33 27.95 -22.47
C ARG A 63 20.69 27.88 -21.78
N ARG A 64 20.72 27.65 -20.46
CA ARG A 64 21.96 27.51 -19.65
C ARG A 64 22.63 26.15 -19.82
N VAL A 65 21.87 25.11 -20.14
CA VAL A 65 22.41 23.77 -20.41
C VAL A 65 22.76 23.66 -21.88
N SER A 66 24.05 23.52 -22.19
CA SER A 66 24.45 23.17 -23.56
C SER A 66 23.80 21.85 -23.95
N PRO A 67 23.27 21.71 -25.19
CA PRO A 67 22.65 20.45 -25.62
C PRO A 67 23.64 19.30 -25.36
N PRO A 68 23.16 18.18 -24.79
CA PRO A 68 24.03 17.07 -24.46
C PRO A 68 24.78 16.66 -25.71
N ARG A 69 26.10 16.45 -25.58
CA ARG A 69 26.89 15.97 -26.71
C ARG A 69 26.20 14.74 -27.29
N PRO A 70 26.10 14.61 -28.62
CA PRO A 70 25.55 13.40 -29.22
C PRO A 70 26.28 12.21 -28.60
N TRP A 71 25.49 11.22 -28.17
CA TRP A 71 26.00 10.03 -27.51
C TRP A 71 27.15 9.47 -28.35
N GLN A 72 28.34 9.41 -27.75
CA GLN A 72 29.49 8.84 -28.44
C GLN A 72 29.12 7.41 -28.80
N ASN A 73 29.37 7.02 -30.05
CA ASN A 73 29.13 5.64 -30.45
C ASN A 73 30.12 4.76 -29.67
N LEU A 74 29.62 4.02 -28.67
CA LEU A 74 30.43 3.18 -27.78
C LEU A 74 30.74 1.81 -28.39
N LYS A 75 30.11 1.42 -29.52
CA LYS A 75 30.41 0.12 -30.18
C LYS A 75 31.90 -0.08 -30.51
N PRO A 76 32.66 0.91 -31.01
CA PRO A 76 34.08 0.76 -31.26
C PRO A 76 34.89 0.53 -29.99
N GLU A 77 34.51 1.17 -28.88
CA GLU A 77 35.15 1.01 -27.57
C GLU A 77 34.83 -0.37 -26.98
N PHE A 78 33.58 -0.83 -27.05
CA PHE A 78 33.23 -2.20 -26.63
C PHE A 78 33.95 -3.27 -27.46
N ASN A 79 33.99 -3.11 -28.79
CA ASN A 79 34.73 -4.02 -29.68
C ASN A 79 36.24 -4.00 -29.44
N ARG A 80 36.78 -2.91 -28.88
CA ARG A 80 38.18 -2.82 -28.49
C ARG A 80 38.41 -3.54 -27.15
N VAL A 81 37.54 -3.31 -26.17
CA VAL A 81 37.59 -4.00 -24.87
C VAL A 81 37.43 -5.51 -25.05
N ASP A 82 36.52 -5.98 -25.91
CA ASP A 82 36.32 -7.40 -26.20
C ASP A 82 37.56 -8.03 -26.85
N ARG A 83 38.24 -7.30 -27.74
CA ARG A 83 39.49 -7.76 -28.36
C ARG A 83 40.64 -7.77 -27.37
N GLU A 84 40.72 -6.77 -26.49
CA GLU A 84 41.71 -6.73 -25.41
C GLU A 84 41.46 -7.84 -24.37
N LEU A 85 40.21 -8.17 -24.06
CA LEU A 85 39.85 -9.30 -23.19
C LEU A 85 40.17 -10.65 -23.86
N ALA A 86 39.79 -10.82 -25.13
CA ALA A 86 40.05 -12.05 -25.87
C ALA A 86 41.56 -12.31 -26.05
N ALA A 87 42.37 -11.25 -26.16
CA ALA A 87 43.83 -11.34 -26.23
C ALA A 87 44.50 -11.61 -24.86
N ARG A 88 43.84 -11.25 -23.75
CA ARG A 88 44.34 -11.45 -22.37
C ARG A 88 43.93 -12.79 -21.76
N LEU A 89 43.03 -13.54 -22.40
CA LEU A 89 42.61 -14.86 -21.93
C LEU A 89 43.57 -15.95 -22.43
N PRO A 90 44.31 -16.64 -21.54
CA PRO A 90 45.20 -17.71 -21.95
C PRO A 90 44.40 -18.93 -22.41
N ARG A 91 44.80 -19.52 -23.54
CA ARG A 91 44.25 -20.81 -24.00
C ARG A 91 44.61 -21.91 -22.99
N ALA A 92 43.59 -22.32 -22.23
CA ALA A 92 43.40 -23.55 -21.46
C ALA A 92 44.63 -24.24 -20.81
N ALA A 93 44.69 -24.21 -19.47
CA ALA A 93 44.99 -25.31 -18.52
C ALA A 93 45.19 -24.77 -17.07
N PRO A 94 45.35 -25.60 -16.01
CA PRO A 94 44.41 -26.56 -15.43
C PRO A 94 43.94 -26.14 -14.00
N ARG A 95 43.26 -27.06 -13.31
CA ARG A 95 42.34 -26.96 -12.15
C ARG A 95 42.76 -26.18 -10.86
N THR A 96 43.92 -25.55 -10.75
CA THR A 96 44.37 -24.89 -9.50
C THR A 96 43.91 -23.45 -9.33
N HIS A 97 43.41 -22.78 -10.38
CA HIS A 97 42.99 -21.37 -10.32
C HIS A 97 41.58 -21.12 -9.76
N ARG A 98 40.80 -22.16 -9.46
CA ARG A 98 39.42 -21.99 -8.93
C ARG A 98 39.37 -21.34 -7.55
N TRP A 99 40.40 -21.52 -6.73
CA TRP A 99 40.44 -20.95 -5.38
C TRP A 99 40.82 -19.46 -5.35
N LEU A 100 41.59 -18.98 -6.32
CA LEU A 100 41.94 -17.55 -6.43
C LEU A 100 40.79 -16.70 -6.98
N ALA A 101 39.97 -17.25 -7.87
CA ALA A 101 38.78 -16.56 -8.39
C ALA A 101 37.72 -16.34 -7.30
N VAL A 102 37.55 -17.29 -6.38
CA VAL A 102 36.64 -17.16 -5.23
C VAL A 102 37.12 -16.08 -4.26
N ALA A 103 38.43 -16.02 -3.97
CA ALA A 103 38.99 -14.99 -3.09
C ALA A 103 38.79 -13.57 -3.66
N ALA A 104 38.98 -13.39 -4.97
CA ALA A 104 38.79 -12.09 -5.63
C ALA A 104 37.31 -11.66 -5.66
N THR A 105 36.38 -12.60 -5.86
CA THR A 105 34.94 -12.28 -5.84
C THR A 105 34.44 -11.94 -4.45
N VAL A 106 34.94 -12.62 -3.40
CA VAL A 106 34.63 -12.26 -2.01
C VAL A 106 35.16 -10.86 -1.68
N LEU A 107 36.38 -10.52 -2.10
CA LEU A 107 36.94 -9.19 -1.85
C LEU A 107 36.14 -8.07 -2.52
N VAL A 108 35.71 -8.27 -3.77
CA VAL A 108 34.88 -7.31 -4.51
C VAL A 108 33.49 -7.18 -3.87
N ALA A 109 32.88 -8.29 -3.43
CA ALA A 109 31.61 -8.26 -2.72
C ALA A 109 31.70 -7.50 -1.39
N VAL A 110 32.81 -7.66 -0.64
CA VAL A 110 33.05 -6.93 0.61
C VAL A 110 33.25 -5.42 0.36
N ILE A 111 33.95 -5.05 -0.72
CA ILE A 111 34.14 -3.64 -1.09
C ILE A 111 32.82 -3.00 -1.51
N ILE A 112 32.01 -3.69 -2.34
CA ILE A 112 30.68 -3.21 -2.74
C ILE A 112 29.77 -3.05 -1.53
N TYR A 113 29.78 -4.00 -0.59
CA TYR A 113 28.99 -3.95 0.64
C TYR A 113 29.38 -2.78 1.57
N GLN A 114 30.66 -2.41 1.61
CA GLN A 114 31.11 -1.28 2.43
C GLN A 114 30.77 0.07 1.80
N PHE A 115 30.90 0.21 0.48
CA PHE A 115 30.59 1.47 -0.21
C PHE A 115 29.08 1.72 -0.36
N SER A 116 28.23 0.69 -0.31
CA SER A 116 26.77 0.86 -0.31
C SER A 116 26.20 1.33 1.05
N ARG A 117 27.04 1.52 2.08
CA ARG A 117 26.61 1.92 3.44
C ARG A 117 26.76 3.40 3.78
N GLU A 118 27.20 4.28 2.87
CA GLU A 118 27.49 5.68 3.21
C GLU A 118 26.65 6.69 2.39
N ASN A 119 25.57 7.18 3.02
CA ASN A 119 24.94 8.52 2.94
C ASN A 119 23.42 8.49 3.26
N SER A 120 23.00 7.68 4.22
CA SER A 120 21.79 7.96 5.00
C SER A 120 22.20 8.66 6.30
N VAL A 121 21.38 9.58 6.79
CA VAL A 121 21.62 10.20 8.12
C VAL A 121 21.76 9.06 9.12
N SER A 122 22.95 8.90 9.70
CA SER A 122 23.24 7.73 10.52
C SER A 122 22.36 7.75 11.77
N ALA A 123 21.71 6.63 12.07
CA ALA A 123 20.94 6.45 13.31
C ALA A 123 21.75 6.86 14.54
N ALA A 124 23.07 6.64 14.52
CA ALA A 124 23.98 7.05 15.58
C ALA A 124 24.07 8.58 15.72
N GLU A 125 24.12 9.32 14.62
CA GLU A 125 24.21 10.78 14.62
C GLU A 125 22.90 11.42 15.13
N LEU A 126 21.74 10.90 14.69
CA LEU A 126 20.45 11.36 15.19
C LEU A 126 20.26 11.06 16.68
N LEU A 127 20.64 9.87 17.13
CA LEU A 127 20.55 9.48 18.54
C LEU A 127 21.52 10.29 19.41
N ASP A 128 22.75 10.53 18.94
CA ASP A 128 23.73 11.36 19.66
C ASP A 128 23.22 12.79 19.79
N LYS A 129 22.72 13.37 18.69
CA LYS A 129 22.09 14.69 18.70
C LYS A 129 20.85 14.74 19.60
N ALA A 130 20.00 13.72 19.59
CA ALA A 130 18.82 13.65 20.46
C ALA A 130 19.18 13.46 21.94
N ALA A 131 20.21 12.68 22.25
CA ALA A 131 20.69 12.45 23.62
C ALA A 131 21.38 13.70 24.22
N GLN A 132 21.96 14.55 23.37
CA GLN A 132 22.56 15.84 23.73
C GLN A 132 21.55 16.99 23.75
N THR A 133 20.61 17.04 22.80
CA THR A 133 19.56 18.06 22.71
C THR A 133 18.45 17.83 23.74
N GLY A 134 18.34 16.61 24.28
CA GLY A 134 17.29 16.16 25.17
C GLY A 134 16.84 17.22 26.15
N ALA A 135 15.70 17.85 25.85
CA ALA A 135 15.02 18.74 26.76
C ALA A 135 14.81 17.98 28.09
N PRO A 136 15.09 18.59 29.25
CA PRO A 136 14.92 17.93 30.53
C PRO A 136 13.50 17.35 30.61
N THR A 137 13.38 16.05 30.92
CA THR A 137 12.08 15.41 31.18
C THR A 137 11.34 16.28 32.20
N GLU A 138 10.33 17.02 31.75
CA GLU A 138 9.64 17.98 32.63
C GLU A 138 9.12 17.23 33.87
N PRO A 139 9.33 17.78 35.08
CA PRO A 139 8.83 17.16 36.29
C PRO A 139 7.29 17.04 36.20
N GLY A 140 6.80 15.80 36.10
CA GLY A 140 5.37 15.52 35.92
C GLY A 140 4.99 14.86 34.58
N ARG A 141 5.92 14.69 33.63
CA ARG A 141 5.66 13.97 32.37
C ARG A 141 5.17 12.54 32.64
N ARG A 142 4.06 12.15 32.02
CA ARG A 142 3.49 10.81 32.11
C ARG A 142 3.65 10.07 30.79
N ILE A 143 3.95 8.79 30.88
CA ILE A 143 4.00 7.87 29.73
C ILE A 143 2.91 6.83 29.88
N ARG A 144 2.28 6.48 28.75
CA ARG A 144 1.37 5.35 28.62
C ARG A 144 2.17 4.17 28.08
N MET A 145 2.13 3.05 28.79
CA MET A 145 2.72 1.78 28.37
C MET A 145 1.59 0.83 27.99
N LYS A 146 1.63 0.30 26.77
CA LYS A 146 0.71 -0.69 26.24
C LYS A 146 1.48 -1.99 26.00
N THR A 147 0.91 -3.08 26.51
CA THR A 147 1.40 -4.45 26.32
C THR A 147 0.29 -5.30 25.71
N ARG A 148 0.55 -6.59 25.48
CA ARG A 148 -0.45 -7.54 24.96
C ARG A 148 -1.72 -7.62 25.81
N GLN A 149 -1.61 -7.47 27.13
CA GLN A 149 -2.72 -7.68 28.07
C GLN A 149 -3.13 -6.43 28.84
N ASN A 150 -2.24 -5.44 29.00
CA ASN A 150 -2.46 -4.33 29.91
C ASN A 150 -2.04 -2.98 29.32
N VAL A 151 -2.76 -1.92 29.71
CA VAL A 151 -2.39 -0.52 29.49
C VAL A 151 -2.31 0.18 30.83
N PHE A 152 -1.18 0.83 31.12
CA PHE A 152 -1.03 1.63 32.35
C PHE A 152 -0.25 2.90 32.09
N VAL A 153 -0.42 3.87 32.99
CA VAL A 153 0.20 5.20 32.88
C VAL A 153 1.08 5.45 34.10
N ARG A 154 2.37 5.70 33.87
CA ARG A 154 3.37 5.96 34.91
C ARG A 154 4.12 7.28 34.64
N PRO A 155 4.83 7.86 35.62
CA PRO A 155 5.77 8.93 35.33
C PRO A 155 6.83 8.46 34.34
N ALA A 156 7.22 9.35 33.42
CA ALA A 156 8.23 9.10 32.39
C ALA A 156 9.57 8.70 33.02
N LYS A 157 9.96 9.38 34.10
CA LYS A 157 11.16 9.09 34.88
C LYS A 157 10.79 8.65 36.29
N LEU A 158 11.27 7.49 36.73
CA LEU A 158 11.16 7.08 38.13
C LEU A 158 12.24 7.78 38.96
N THR A 159 11.84 8.34 40.10
CA THR A 159 12.73 8.90 41.12
C THR A 159 12.52 8.16 42.43
N ALA A 160 13.52 8.15 43.33
CA ALA A 160 13.44 7.46 44.63
C ALA A 160 12.23 7.87 45.49
N THR A 161 11.61 9.02 45.21
CA THR A 161 10.46 9.58 45.92
C THR A 161 9.09 9.21 45.30
N THR A 162 9.05 8.42 44.22
CA THR A 162 7.77 8.04 43.58
C THR A 162 6.98 7.10 44.50
N PRO A 163 5.70 7.42 44.84
CA PRO A 163 4.90 6.60 45.75
C PRO A 163 4.81 5.16 45.26
N GLN A 164 5.23 4.24 46.13
CA GLN A 164 5.30 2.79 45.95
C GLN A 164 3.92 2.10 45.92
N HIS A 165 2.87 2.80 45.48
CA HIS A 165 1.49 2.31 45.47
C HIS A 165 1.15 1.41 44.27
N ALA A 166 2.09 1.19 43.34
CA ALA A 166 1.94 0.27 42.19
C ALA A 166 2.79 -1.01 42.33
N ALA A 167 3.42 -1.26 43.48
CA ALA A 167 4.37 -2.35 43.67
C ALA A 167 3.73 -3.74 43.91
N ASN A 168 2.40 -3.83 44.00
CA ASN A 168 1.68 -5.10 44.24
C ASN A 168 0.94 -5.64 43.00
N ASP A 169 1.11 -5.02 41.83
CA ASP A 169 0.54 -5.54 40.59
C ASP A 169 1.56 -6.49 39.92
N SER A 170 1.19 -7.77 39.79
CA SER A 170 2.02 -8.80 39.14
C SER A 170 2.39 -8.40 37.71
N SER A 171 1.52 -7.64 37.03
CA SER A 171 1.73 -7.11 35.68
C SER A 171 2.90 -6.12 35.63
N PHE A 172 3.02 -5.26 36.65
CA PHE A 172 4.11 -4.27 36.74
C PHE A 172 5.46 -4.95 36.98
N THR A 173 5.46 -6.03 37.76
CA THR A 173 6.67 -6.82 38.06
C THR A 173 7.14 -7.60 36.83
N HIS A 174 6.22 -8.21 36.08
CA HIS A 174 6.52 -8.92 34.84
C HIS A 174 7.16 -8.00 33.80
N ILE A 175 6.59 -6.81 33.57
CA ILE A 175 7.12 -5.89 32.57
C ILE A 175 8.46 -5.32 32.99
N LYS A 176 8.64 -5.01 34.29
CA LYS A 176 9.96 -4.63 34.80
C LYS A 176 11.01 -5.71 34.51
N ALA A 177 10.67 -6.98 34.73
CA ALA A 177 11.57 -8.10 34.42
C ALA A 177 11.92 -8.18 32.93
N LEU A 178 10.98 -7.86 32.03
CA LEU A 178 11.26 -7.79 30.59
C LEU A 178 12.30 -6.72 30.24
N PHE A 179 12.18 -5.52 30.81
CA PHE A 179 13.16 -4.44 30.58
C PHE A 179 14.54 -4.81 31.13
N GLU A 180 14.61 -5.39 32.34
CA GLU A 180 15.85 -5.88 32.93
C GLU A 180 16.48 -6.99 32.08
N GLN A 181 15.67 -7.94 31.58
CA GLN A 181 16.12 -9.01 30.69
C GLN A 181 16.65 -8.48 29.35
N ALA A 182 16.00 -7.44 28.80
CA ALA A 182 16.43 -6.74 27.60
C ALA A 182 17.64 -5.82 27.81
N ARG A 183 18.09 -5.63 29.06
CA ARG A 183 19.06 -4.59 29.46
C ARG A 183 18.66 -3.20 28.97
N PHE A 184 17.36 -2.92 28.99
CA PHE A 184 16.77 -1.65 28.61
C PHE A 184 16.39 -0.85 29.87
N SER A 185 16.53 0.47 29.87
CA SER A 185 16.25 1.27 31.08
C SER A 185 14.78 1.18 31.46
N TRP A 186 14.49 0.74 32.68
CA TRP A 186 13.14 0.78 33.25
C TRP A 186 12.82 2.14 33.86
N GLU A 187 13.84 2.88 34.29
CA GLU A 187 13.73 4.15 35.01
C GLU A 187 13.30 5.28 34.08
N ASP A 188 13.86 5.33 32.87
CA ASP A 188 13.57 6.34 31.84
C ASP A 188 13.39 5.65 30.46
N PRO A 189 12.30 4.90 30.27
CA PRO A 189 12.16 3.97 29.15
C PRO A 189 11.74 4.62 27.83
N LEU A 190 11.40 5.92 27.80
CA LEU A 190 11.09 6.68 26.57
C LEU A 190 12.15 7.77 26.39
N SER A 191 13.36 7.34 26.02
CA SER A 191 14.56 8.19 26.07
C SER A 191 15.52 7.84 24.94
N ALA A 192 15.91 8.85 24.16
CA ALA A 192 16.93 8.67 23.13
C ALA A 192 18.27 8.17 23.71
N ARG A 193 18.58 8.55 24.96
CA ARG A 193 19.77 8.06 25.67
C ARG A 193 19.66 6.59 26.01
N ALA A 194 18.54 6.15 26.58
CA ALA A 194 18.31 4.74 26.92
C ALA A 194 18.39 3.86 25.66
N PHE A 195 17.78 4.31 24.57
CA PHE A 195 17.84 3.64 23.27
C PHE A 195 19.28 3.55 22.74
N ALA A 196 20.02 4.67 22.75
CA ALA A 196 21.40 4.71 22.30
C ALA A 196 22.31 3.81 23.13
N GLU A 197 22.16 3.82 24.46
CA GLU A 197 22.91 2.94 25.37
C GLU A 197 22.64 1.47 25.05
N TRP A 198 21.38 1.05 25.03
CA TRP A 198 21.03 -0.34 24.67
C TRP A 198 21.62 -0.73 23.32
N ARG A 199 21.42 0.08 22.29
CA ARG A 199 21.93 -0.16 20.93
C ARG A 199 23.46 -0.29 20.91
N ASN A 200 24.18 0.52 21.68
CA ASN A 200 25.64 0.52 21.72
C ASN A 200 26.22 -0.74 22.38
N HIS A 201 25.43 -1.47 23.18
CA HIS A 201 25.85 -2.75 23.77
C HIS A 201 25.73 -3.94 22.81
N LEU A 202 25.07 -3.78 21.65
CA LEU A 202 24.87 -4.85 20.66
C LEU A 202 26.09 -4.97 19.73
N GLY A 203 26.60 -6.19 19.57
CA GLY A 203 27.68 -6.51 18.63
C GLY A 203 27.19 -6.52 17.18
N GLU A 204 26.11 -7.27 16.93
CA GLU A 204 25.43 -7.38 15.64
C GLU A 204 24.09 -6.63 15.67
N LYS A 205 23.95 -5.63 14.79
CA LYS A 205 22.73 -4.81 14.67
C LYS A 205 22.58 -4.24 13.26
N SER A 206 21.35 -4.00 12.86
CA SER A 206 20.99 -3.26 11.66
C SER A 206 20.09 -2.09 12.04
N ASP A 207 20.46 -0.89 11.57
CA ASP A 207 19.69 0.32 11.83
C ASP A 207 19.07 0.86 10.56
N GLU A 208 17.85 1.37 10.69
CA GLU A 208 17.08 2.00 9.64
C GLU A 208 16.53 3.32 10.19
N VAL A 209 16.61 4.38 9.39
CA VAL A 209 16.06 5.70 9.73
C VAL A 209 15.04 6.08 8.67
N THR A 210 13.79 6.27 9.09
CA THR A 210 12.67 6.67 8.24
C THR A 210 12.19 8.07 8.61
N VAL A 211 11.90 8.92 7.63
CA VAL A 211 11.26 10.23 7.86
C VAL A 211 9.75 10.06 7.64
N LEU A 212 8.95 10.44 8.63
CA LEU A 212 7.48 10.39 8.59
C LEU A 212 6.91 11.81 8.42
N GLY A 213 5.90 11.96 7.57
CA GLY A 213 5.18 13.22 7.28
C GLY A 213 5.56 13.86 5.94
N SER A 214 4.59 14.02 5.03
CA SER A 214 4.78 14.58 3.67
C SER A 214 4.52 16.10 3.58
N GLY A 215 4.36 16.78 4.71
CA GLY A 215 4.14 18.23 4.75
C GLY A 215 5.42 19.04 4.51
N ASN A 216 5.27 20.21 3.88
CA ASN A 216 6.35 21.21 3.76
C ASN A 216 6.74 21.87 5.10
N GLN A 217 6.02 21.58 6.18
CA GLN A 217 6.28 22.11 7.52
C GLN A 217 7.17 21.17 8.34
N LEU A 218 8.32 21.67 8.81
CA LEU A 218 9.25 20.94 9.69
C LEU A 218 8.59 20.47 11.01
N ALA A 219 7.51 21.11 11.46
CA ALA A 219 6.81 20.81 12.70
C ALA A 219 6.07 19.45 12.68
N GLU A 220 5.67 18.99 11.49
CA GLU A 220 4.93 17.72 11.32
C GLU A 220 5.86 16.54 11.02
N ARG A 221 7.12 16.82 10.67
CA ARG A 221 8.10 15.78 10.34
C ARG A 221 8.56 15.04 11.59
N GLN A 222 8.72 13.73 11.47
CA GLN A 222 9.22 12.87 12.54
C GLN A 222 10.31 11.93 11.98
N TYR A 223 11.27 11.57 12.81
CA TYR A 223 12.30 10.58 12.50
C TYR A 223 11.99 9.30 13.26
N ARG A 224 11.81 8.17 12.57
CA ARG A 224 11.71 6.85 13.17
C ARG A 224 13.04 6.13 12.99
N ILE A 225 13.64 5.75 14.11
CA ILE A 225 14.87 4.98 14.16
C ILE A 225 14.48 3.56 14.56
N ARG A 226 14.78 2.58 13.70
CA ARG A 226 14.50 1.16 13.93
C ARG A 226 15.82 0.41 14.01
N THR A 227 16.02 -0.34 15.08
CA THR A 227 17.20 -1.20 15.28
C THR A 227 16.73 -2.65 15.40
N THR A 228 17.17 -3.51 14.48
CA THR A 228 17.00 -4.96 14.56
C THR A 228 18.31 -5.63 14.96
N THR A 229 18.22 -6.71 15.73
CA THR A 229 19.40 -7.45 16.19
C THR A 229 19.09 -8.93 16.33
N PRO A 230 20.06 -9.84 16.13
CA PRO A 230 19.95 -11.25 16.52
C PRO A 230 20.36 -11.51 17.99
N GLU A 231 20.89 -10.51 18.70
CA GLU A 231 21.36 -10.63 20.08
C GLU A 231 20.29 -10.25 21.11
N GLY A 232 20.42 -10.75 22.34
CA GLY A 232 19.59 -10.36 23.49
C GLY A 232 18.12 -10.79 23.41
N ALA A 233 17.32 -10.29 24.36
CA ALA A 233 15.90 -10.61 24.48
C ALA A 233 15.01 -9.83 23.49
N LEU A 234 15.47 -8.67 23.02
CA LEU A 234 14.79 -7.87 22.00
C LEU A 234 15.16 -8.39 20.61
N ALA A 235 14.15 -8.62 19.79
CA ALA A 235 14.33 -8.82 18.36
C ALA A 235 14.50 -7.47 17.64
N GLU A 236 13.79 -6.45 18.15
CA GLU A 236 13.70 -5.15 17.51
C GLU A 236 13.29 -4.07 18.53
N ALA A 237 13.86 -2.87 18.38
CA ALA A 237 13.40 -1.67 19.04
C ALA A 237 13.23 -0.55 18.03
N SER A 238 12.19 0.28 18.20
CA SER A 238 11.99 1.48 17.38
C SER A 238 11.70 2.70 18.24
N LEU A 239 12.30 3.83 17.89
CA LEU A 239 12.16 5.11 18.57
C LEU A 239 11.71 6.16 17.55
N THR A 240 10.60 6.85 17.84
CA THR A 240 10.10 7.95 17.03
C THR A 240 10.40 9.29 17.70
N LEU A 241 11.14 10.14 17.00
CA LEU A 241 11.56 11.47 17.41
C LEU A 241 10.84 12.54 16.59
N ARG A 242 10.48 13.66 17.20
CA ARG A 242 9.97 14.83 16.47
C ARG A 242 11.12 15.55 15.75
N ALA A 243 10.96 15.96 14.49
CA ALA A 243 12.07 16.50 13.71
C ALA A 243 12.58 17.88 14.20
N ASN A 244 11.71 18.68 14.82
CA ASN A 244 12.04 20.03 15.26
C ASN A 244 13.00 20.06 16.47
N ASP A 245 12.74 19.21 17.48
CA ASP A 245 13.45 19.22 18.78
C ASP A 245 14.10 17.88 19.12
N LEU A 246 13.99 16.88 18.24
CA LEU A 246 14.43 15.50 18.44
C LEU A 246 13.88 14.87 19.74
N ARG A 247 12.70 15.31 20.20
CA ARG A 247 12.06 14.77 21.40
C ARG A 247 11.48 13.37 21.12
N PRO A 248 11.73 12.38 22.00
CA PRO A 248 11.06 11.08 21.95
C PRO A 248 9.54 11.20 22.14
N LEU A 249 8.79 10.75 21.13
CA LEU A 249 7.32 10.73 21.14
C LEU A 249 6.76 9.35 21.48
N GLN A 250 7.35 8.33 20.85
CA GLN A 250 6.92 6.94 20.98
C GLN A 250 8.12 6.01 20.87
N GLU A 251 8.08 4.92 21.61
CA GLU A 251 9.05 3.84 21.58
C GLU A 251 8.35 2.49 21.59
N THR A 252 8.80 1.57 20.75
CA THR A 252 8.25 0.22 20.65
C THR A 252 9.37 -0.80 20.81
N LEU A 253 9.23 -1.68 21.78
CA LEU A 253 10.15 -2.78 22.05
C LEU A 253 9.45 -4.10 21.68
N ARG A 254 10.05 -4.88 20.78
CA ARG A 254 9.57 -6.21 20.38
C ARG A 254 10.53 -7.28 20.88
N PHE A 255 10.02 -8.15 21.73
CA PHE A 255 10.76 -9.25 22.33
C PHE A 255 10.68 -10.50 21.46
N ARG A 256 11.68 -11.38 21.58
CA ARG A 256 11.74 -12.64 20.80
C ARG A 256 10.66 -13.64 21.17
N ASN A 257 10.07 -13.52 22.36
CA ASN A 257 8.96 -14.35 22.84
C ASN A 257 7.59 -13.86 22.32
N ASN A 258 7.56 -13.02 21.27
CA ASN A 258 6.37 -12.36 20.73
C ASN A 258 5.64 -11.44 21.72
N GLU A 259 6.27 -11.06 22.84
CA GLU A 259 5.80 -9.94 23.65
C GLU A 259 6.25 -8.61 23.02
N TRP A 260 5.47 -7.58 23.31
CA TRP A 260 5.80 -6.23 22.86
C TRP A 260 5.35 -5.21 23.89
N VAL A 261 6.06 -4.09 23.91
CA VAL A 261 5.76 -2.94 24.76
C VAL A 261 5.82 -1.69 23.88
N VAL A 262 4.70 -0.97 23.79
CA VAL A 262 4.64 0.36 23.18
C VAL A 262 4.55 1.39 24.29
N ILE A 263 5.39 2.40 24.21
CA ILE A 263 5.53 3.49 25.17
C ILE A 263 5.28 4.77 24.41
N ALA A 264 4.29 5.54 24.82
CA ALA A 264 3.97 6.83 24.21
C ALA A 264 3.79 7.90 25.28
N GLU A 265 3.98 9.16 24.91
CA GLU A 265 3.59 10.28 25.75
C GLU A 265 2.08 10.23 26.04
N ALA A 266 1.71 10.33 27.32
CA ALA A 266 0.30 10.40 27.70
C ALA A 266 -0.21 11.81 27.44
N GLU A 267 -1.29 11.93 26.65
CA GLU A 267 -2.06 13.18 26.51
C GLU A 267 -2.34 13.77 27.90
N PRO A 268 -2.10 15.08 28.13
CA PRO A 268 -2.54 15.72 29.36
C PRO A 268 -4.04 15.50 29.46
N ALA A 269 -4.50 15.04 30.62
CA ALA A 269 -5.93 14.84 30.86
C ALA A 269 -6.62 16.20 30.75
N GLY A 270 -7.18 16.49 29.57
CA GLY A 270 -8.23 17.49 29.46
C GLY A 270 -9.33 17.07 30.41
N ASP A 271 -9.76 18.00 31.27
CA ASP A 271 -10.78 17.82 32.30
C ASP A 271 -11.97 17.00 31.78
N MET A 272 -11.93 15.69 32.03
CA MET A 272 -13.12 14.87 32.14
C MET A 272 -13.43 14.87 33.64
N PRO A 273 -14.61 15.35 34.07
CA PRO A 273 -14.91 15.45 35.49
C PRO A 273 -14.80 14.05 36.06
N SER A 274 -13.86 13.88 36.98
CA SER A 274 -13.82 12.76 37.88
C SER A 274 -15.16 12.74 38.58
N ARG A 275 -16.07 11.85 38.16
CA ARG A 275 -17.26 11.51 38.94
C ARG A 275 -16.72 10.86 40.21
N GLN A 276 -16.51 11.71 41.21
CA GLN A 276 -16.41 11.27 42.59
C GLN A 276 -17.68 10.47 42.88
N MET A 277 -17.47 9.20 43.15
CA MET A 277 -18.51 8.26 43.53
C MET A 277 -18.97 8.65 44.93
N GLU A 278 -20.01 9.47 44.99
CA GLU A 278 -20.71 9.75 46.24
C GLU A 278 -21.59 8.52 46.56
N PRO A 279 -21.49 7.94 47.77
CA PRO A 279 -22.20 6.71 48.11
C PRO A 279 -23.68 7.01 48.31
N LEU A 280 -24.53 6.51 47.41
CA LEU A 280 -25.99 6.50 47.61
C LEU A 280 -26.41 5.35 48.56
N PRO A 281 -27.49 5.55 49.34
CA PRO A 281 -27.91 4.64 50.40
C PRO A 281 -28.52 3.34 49.86
N PRO A 282 -28.57 2.26 50.67
CA PRO A 282 -29.02 0.96 50.20
C PRO A 282 -30.55 0.97 50.09
N ILE A 283 -31.07 0.82 48.87
CA ILE A 283 -32.44 0.36 48.67
C ILE A 283 -32.38 -1.13 48.36
N ALA A 284 -32.95 -1.90 49.28
CA ALA A 284 -33.11 -3.33 49.21
C ALA A 284 -34.18 -3.73 48.18
N ALA A 285 -33.94 -4.89 47.55
CA ALA A 285 -34.83 -5.70 46.71
C ALA A 285 -35.28 -5.04 45.38
N SER A 286 -35.07 -5.67 44.22
CA SER A 286 -35.41 -7.07 43.94
C SER A 286 -34.33 -7.80 43.14
N ARG A 287 -34.04 -9.02 43.59
CA ARG A 287 -33.45 -10.08 42.78
C ARG A 287 -34.51 -10.49 41.74
N GLU A 288 -34.31 -10.08 40.51
CA GLU A 288 -34.80 -10.84 39.35
C GLU A 288 -33.57 -11.24 38.55
N ASP A 289 -33.42 -12.56 38.42
CA ASP A 289 -32.47 -13.24 37.56
C ASP A 289 -32.52 -12.64 36.16
N ILE A 290 -31.55 -11.79 35.85
CA ILE A 290 -31.02 -11.73 34.50
C ILE A 290 -29.66 -12.38 34.61
N SER A 291 -29.64 -13.68 34.36
CA SER A 291 -28.43 -14.39 33.95
C SER A 291 -27.70 -13.49 32.95
N GLN A 292 -26.57 -12.92 33.37
CA GLN A 292 -25.58 -12.45 32.41
C GLN A 292 -25.11 -13.70 31.69
N GLU A 293 -25.77 -13.98 30.57
CA GLU A 293 -25.28 -14.87 29.55
C GLU A 293 -23.96 -14.25 29.11
N SER A 294 -22.90 -14.79 29.72
CA SER A 294 -21.54 -14.58 29.27
C SER A 294 -21.57 -14.93 27.80
N VAL A 295 -21.41 -13.94 26.92
CA VAL A 295 -21.15 -14.17 25.51
C VAL A 295 -19.84 -14.95 25.51
N GLU A 296 -19.93 -16.28 25.42
CA GLU A 296 -18.80 -17.11 25.07
C GLU A 296 -18.28 -16.53 23.75
N GLU A 297 -17.05 -15.99 23.77
CA GLU A 297 -16.37 -15.57 22.56
C GLU A 297 -16.21 -16.81 21.67
N THR A 298 -17.15 -16.98 20.73
CA THR A 298 -17.07 -18.04 19.72
C THR A 298 -15.75 -17.86 18.97
N PRO A 299 -14.93 -18.92 18.85
CA PRO A 299 -13.67 -18.82 18.13
C PRO A 299 -13.92 -18.44 16.66
N ALA A 300 -13.21 -17.44 16.12
CA ALA A 300 -13.41 -17.00 14.75
C ALA A 300 -13.22 -18.16 13.75
N GLY A 301 -14.34 -18.59 13.18
CA GLY A 301 -14.50 -19.65 12.21
C GLY A 301 -14.56 -19.11 10.78
N ALA A 302 -15.06 -19.96 9.87
CA ALA A 302 -15.12 -19.61 8.45
C ALA A 302 -16.28 -18.67 8.12
N ASP A 303 -17.28 -18.72 8.97
CA ASP A 303 -18.40 -17.82 9.12
C ASP A 303 -17.92 -16.40 9.42
N GLU A 304 -17.14 -16.14 10.48
CA GLU A 304 -16.65 -14.79 10.75
C GLU A 304 -15.75 -14.26 9.62
N GLU A 305 -14.94 -15.10 8.98
CA GLU A 305 -14.11 -14.70 7.85
C GLU A 305 -14.98 -14.26 6.66
N LEU A 306 -16.05 -15.00 6.37
CA LEU A 306 -17.01 -14.63 5.34
C LEU A 306 -17.70 -13.30 5.68
N HIS A 307 -18.04 -13.03 6.94
CA HIS A 307 -18.63 -11.76 7.36
C HIS A 307 -17.65 -10.58 7.18
N VAL A 308 -16.36 -10.77 7.43
CA VAL A 308 -15.32 -9.76 7.17
C VAL A 308 -15.23 -9.49 5.67
N ILE A 309 -15.13 -10.53 4.86
CA ILE A 309 -15.06 -10.38 3.39
C ILE A 309 -16.33 -9.70 2.87
N ALA A 310 -17.52 -10.04 3.38
CA ALA A 310 -18.76 -9.37 3.04
C ALA A 310 -18.74 -7.88 3.41
N ALA A 311 -18.18 -7.53 4.57
CA ALA A 311 -18.06 -6.14 5.02
C ALA A 311 -17.11 -5.31 4.14
N LEU A 312 -15.98 -5.90 3.73
CA LEU A 312 -15.04 -5.28 2.80
C LEU A 312 -15.63 -5.14 1.39
N ASN A 313 -16.35 -6.17 0.92
CA ASN A 313 -17.04 -6.15 -0.38
C ASN A 313 -18.09 -5.03 -0.47
N ARG A 314 -18.83 -4.75 0.62
CA ARG A 314 -19.80 -3.64 0.66
C ARG A 314 -19.19 -2.27 0.39
N ILE A 315 -17.92 -2.07 0.71
CA ILE A 315 -17.19 -0.81 0.47
C ILE A 315 -16.26 -0.89 -0.75
N GLY A 316 -16.27 -2.01 -1.48
CA GLY A 316 -15.41 -2.28 -2.64
C GLY A 316 -13.93 -2.52 -2.31
N ALA A 317 -13.60 -2.74 -1.03
CA ALA A 317 -12.22 -2.90 -0.56
C ALA A 317 -11.65 -4.32 -0.83
N ASP A 318 -12.44 -5.19 -1.46
CA ASP A 318 -12.03 -6.52 -1.93
C ASP A 318 -11.50 -6.51 -3.38
N LEU A 319 -11.51 -5.36 -4.05
CA LEU A 319 -11.08 -5.20 -5.43
C LEU A 319 -9.86 -4.26 -5.51
N GLY A 320 -8.71 -4.80 -5.92
CA GLY A 320 -7.53 -4.01 -6.30
C GLY A 320 -6.83 -3.24 -5.16
N GLU A 321 -7.34 -3.30 -3.93
CA GLU A 321 -6.68 -2.71 -2.76
C GLU A 321 -5.67 -3.71 -2.15
N PRO A 322 -4.53 -3.23 -1.63
CA PRO A 322 -3.51 -4.05 -0.97
C PRO A 322 -3.96 -4.44 0.45
N LEU A 323 -5.10 -5.13 0.53
CA LEU A 323 -5.72 -5.63 1.74
C LEU A 323 -5.64 -7.16 1.76
N GLU A 324 -5.08 -7.71 2.84
CA GLU A 324 -5.00 -9.15 3.05
C GLU A 324 -5.78 -9.53 4.32
N VAL A 325 -6.75 -10.43 4.17
CA VAL A 325 -7.49 -11.03 5.28
C VAL A 325 -6.85 -12.37 5.60
N ARG A 326 -6.45 -12.63 6.84
CA ARG A 326 -5.88 -13.91 7.26
C ARG A 326 -6.58 -14.40 8.51
N ARG A 327 -6.83 -15.71 8.57
CA ARG A 327 -7.28 -16.36 9.79
C ARG A 327 -6.08 -16.85 10.58
N GLU A 328 -5.98 -16.42 11.82
CA GLU A 328 -4.96 -16.93 12.73
C GLU A 328 -5.55 -18.08 13.55
N GLU A 329 -5.33 -19.32 13.09
CA GLU A 329 -5.86 -20.53 13.73
C GLU A 329 -5.40 -20.69 15.19
N ALA A 330 -4.20 -20.18 15.51
CA ALA A 330 -3.63 -20.23 16.87
C ALA A 330 -4.34 -19.29 17.86
N GLU A 331 -4.85 -18.15 17.39
CA GLU A 331 -5.48 -17.11 18.22
C GLU A 331 -7.01 -17.04 18.03
N ARG A 332 -7.56 -17.83 17.11
CA ARG A 332 -9.00 -17.87 16.75
C ARG A 332 -9.53 -16.47 16.43
N ARG A 333 -8.76 -15.72 15.63
CA ARG A 333 -9.04 -14.33 15.21
C ARG A 333 -8.81 -14.15 13.72
N ILE A 334 -9.42 -13.10 13.17
CA ILE A 334 -9.22 -12.66 11.79
C ILE A 334 -8.38 -11.39 11.80
N LEU A 335 -7.26 -11.41 11.07
CA LEU A 335 -6.38 -10.27 10.88
C LEU A 335 -6.62 -9.69 9.48
N VAL A 336 -6.96 -8.40 9.43
CA VAL A 336 -7.04 -7.62 8.18
C VAL A 336 -5.81 -6.72 8.15
N THR A 337 -4.89 -6.98 7.22
CA THR A 337 -3.69 -6.16 7.00
C THR A 337 -3.87 -5.30 5.75
N GLY A 338 -3.43 -4.05 5.78
CA GLY A 338 -3.47 -3.16 4.63
C GLY A 338 -2.21 -2.33 4.49
N ILE A 339 -1.60 -2.28 3.30
CA ILE A 339 -0.32 -1.58 3.07
C ILE A 339 -0.54 -0.30 2.26
N GLY A 340 -0.10 0.86 2.76
CA GLY A 340 -0.15 2.13 2.00
C GLY A 340 -1.54 2.66 1.67
N ILE A 341 -2.49 2.41 2.56
CA ILE A 341 -3.87 2.89 2.45
C ILE A 341 -3.96 4.29 3.06
N ASP A 342 -4.55 5.24 2.33
CA ASP A 342 -4.75 6.62 2.80
C ASP A 342 -5.56 6.66 4.12
N PRO A 343 -5.25 7.56 5.08
CA PRO A 343 -5.92 7.62 6.38
C PRO A 343 -7.44 7.80 6.34
N ALA A 344 -8.00 8.49 5.33
CA ALA A 344 -9.44 8.59 5.15
C ALA A 344 -10.03 7.24 4.75
N ARG A 345 -9.34 6.51 3.86
CA ARG A 345 -9.72 5.15 3.43
C ARG A 345 -9.57 4.13 4.58
N GLN A 346 -8.52 4.25 5.41
CA GLN A 346 -8.33 3.42 6.62
C GLN A 346 -9.53 3.55 7.59
N LYS A 347 -10.02 4.77 7.84
CA LYS A 347 -11.20 5.00 8.69
C LYS A 347 -12.45 4.32 8.12
N GLN A 348 -12.63 4.34 6.81
CA GLN A 348 -13.76 3.68 6.14
C GLN A 348 -13.69 2.15 6.30
N ILE A 349 -12.50 1.56 6.17
CA ILE A 349 -12.27 0.12 6.36
C ILE A 349 -12.47 -0.27 7.83
N LEU A 350 -11.95 0.50 8.79
CA LEU A 350 -12.18 0.26 10.21
C LEU A 350 -13.67 0.31 10.55
N GLY A 351 -14.39 1.30 10.01
CA GLY A 351 -15.82 1.44 10.22
C GLY A 351 -16.64 0.27 9.67
N SER A 352 -16.22 -0.36 8.56
CA SER A 352 -16.96 -1.47 7.97
C SER A 352 -16.81 -2.79 8.75
N VAL A 353 -15.68 -2.99 9.45
CA VAL A 353 -15.38 -4.23 10.19
C VAL A 353 -15.54 -4.12 11.71
N ALA A 354 -15.73 -2.91 12.27
CA ALA A 354 -15.83 -2.66 13.72
C ALA A 354 -16.95 -3.41 14.47
N GLY A 355 -17.93 -3.96 13.74
CA GLY A 355 -19.06 -4.71 14.31
C GLY A 355 -18.89 -6.24 14.31
N ILE A 356 -17.77 -6.77 13.83
CA ILE A 356 -17.56 -8.22 13.67
C ILE A 356 -16.66 -8.73 14.83
N PRO A 357 -17.10 -9.74 15.59
CA PRO A 357 -16.32 -10.28 16.69
C PRO A 357 -15.03 -10.95 16.18
N GLY A 358 -13.94 -10.84 16.96
CA GLY A 358 -12.68 -11.53 16.65
C GLY A 358 -11.84 -10.92 15.52
N VAL A 359 -12.18 -9.72 15.03
CA VAL A 359 -11.44 -9.05 13.94
C VAL A 359 -10.43 -8.05 14.49
N SER A 360 -9.22 -8.10 13.96
CA SER A 360 -8.15 -7.14 14.21
C SER A 360 -7.70 -6.52 12.89
N VAL A 361 -7.52 -5.20 12.85
CA VAL A 361 -7.09 -4.48 11.64
C VAL A 361 -5.73 -3.86 11.89
N HIS A 362 -4.80 -4.08 10.97
CA HIS A 362 -3.47 -3.51 10.97
C HIS A 362 -3.22 -2.79 9.65
N PHE A 363 -2.78 -1.53 9.72
CA PHE A 363 -2.31 -0.81 8.53
C PHE A 363 -0.82 -0.59 8.66
N GLU A 364 -0.10 -0.95 7.60
CA GLU A 364 1.33 -0.72 7.44
C GLU A 364 1.53 0.41 6.43
N ASP A 365 2.43 1.34 6.74
CA ASP A 365 2.91 2.28 5.72
C ASP A 365 3.85 1.52 4.77
N PRO A 366 3.85 1.80 3.45
CA PRO A 366 4.61 1.03 2.49
C PRO A 366 6.10 1.16 2.82
N HIS A 367 6.72 0.02 3.15
CA HIS A 367 8.16 -0.08 3.22
C HIS A 367 8.69 -0.11 1.78
N PRO A 368 9.67 0.74 1.41
CA PRO A 368 10.39 0.55 0.18
C PRO A 368 11.12 -0.79 0.29
N VAL A 369 10.62 -1.81 -0.41
CA VAL A 369 11.45 -2.97 -0.72
C VAL A 369 12.56 -2.41 -1.60
N GLU A 370 13.81 -2.51 -1.17
CA GLU A 370 14.98 -2.29 -2.03
C GLU A 370 14.91 -3.30 -3.17
N SER A 371 14.17 -2.93 -4.21
CA SER A 371 14.34 -3.50 -5.54
C SER A 371 15.76 -3.14 -5.97
N PRO A 372 16.52 -4.03 -6.61
CA PRO A 372 17.68 -3.59 -7.39
C PRO A 372 17.20 -2.44 -8.28
N PRO A 373 18.01 -1.40 -8.52
CA PRO A 373 17.57 -0.25 -9.29
C PRO A 373 17.10 -0.77 -10.65
N ILE A 374 15.78 -0.84 -10.83
CA ILE A 374 15.19 -0.80 -12.15
C ILE A 374 15.50 0.62 -12.56
N GLU A 375 16.59 0.75 -13.30
CA GLU A 375 16.91 1.91 -14.10
C GLU A 375 15.56 2.40 -14.65
N SER A 376 15.11 3.57 -14.17
CA SER A 376 13.91 4.19 -14.70
C SER A 376 14.20 4.42 -16.16
N ALA A 377 13.79 3.46 -16.99
CA ALA A 377 13.81 3.62 -18.42
C ALA A 377 13.06 4.93 -18.63
N PRO A 378 13.65 5.90 -19.36
CA PRO A 378 12.90 7.07 -19.75
C PRO A 378 11.58 6.55 -20.34
N ALA A 379 10.43 7.09 -19.89
CA ALA A 379 9.18 6.84 -20.57
C ALA A 379 9.48 7.00 -22.06
N PRO A 380 9.32 5.95 -22.89
CA PRO A 380 9.57 6.10 -24.29
C PRO A 380 8.49 7.03 -24.81
N VAL A 381 8.79 8.32 -24.87
CA VAL A 381 8.41 9.15 -26.02
C VAL A 381 9.34 8.76 -27.17
N ALA A 382 9.48 7.46 -27.40
CA ALA A 382 9.80 6.96 -28.70
C ALA A 382 8.44 6.93 -29.39
N ALA A 383 8.29 7.77 -30.41
CA ALA A 383 7.55 7.31 -31.58
C ALA A 383 8.25 6.03 -32.06
N GLY A 384 7.96 4.91 -31.41
CA GLY A 384 8.23 3.59 -31.94
C GLY A 384 7.44 3.43 -33.23
N PRO A 385 7.81 2.50 -34.12
CA PRO A 385 7.00 2.20 -35.28
C PRO A 385 5.56 2.00 -34.81
N GLU A 386 4.63 2.78 -35.39
CA GLU A 386 3.22 2.74 -35.01
C GLU A 386 2.76 1.28 -35.01
N SER A 387 2.14 0.84 -33.91
CA SER A 387 1.64 -0.54 -33.82
C SER A 387 0.76 -0.83 -35.05
N PRO A 388 0.87 -1.98 -35.72
CA PRO A 388 -0.02 -2.34 -36.83
C PRO A 388 -1.51 -2.28 -36.45
N LEU A 389 -1.82 -2.42 -35.16
CA LEU A 389 -3.16 -2.25 -34.60
C LEU A 389 -3.53 -0.78 -34.36
N HIS A 390 -2.55 0.10 -34.12
CA HIS A 390 -2.78 1.55 -34.00
C HIS A 390 -3.21 2.16 -35.33
N ASP A 391 -2.67 1.68 -36.45
CA ASP A 391 -3.11 2.08 -37.80
C ASP A 391 -4.52 1.56 -38.10
N LEU A 392 -4.82 0.31 -37.74
CA LEU A 392 -6.17 -0.25 -37.84
C LEU A 392 -7.17 0.51 -36.96
N LEU A 393 -6.75 0.90 -35.75
CA LEU A 393 -7.54 1.73 -34.82
C LEU A 393 -7.87 3.09 -35.43
N LYS A 394 -6.86 3.79 -36.01
CA LYS A 394 -7.07 5.06 -36.73
C LYS A 394 -8.03 4.90 -37.91
N GLU A 395 -7.90 3.81 -38.67
CA GLU A 395 -8.76 3.52 -39.83
C GLU A 395 -10.21 3.21 -39.42
N LYS A 396 -10.42 2.39 -38.38
CA LYS A 396 -11.73 1.88 -37.97
C LYS A 396 -12.51 2.82 -37.04
N LEU A 397 -11.84 3.58 -36.16
CA LEU A 397 -12.48 4.51 -35.24
C LEU A 397 -12.84 5.86 -35.89
N GLY A 398 -12.21 6.20 -37.03
CA GLY A 398 -12.42 7.46 -37.74
C GLY A 398 -12.03 8.71 -36.92
N ALA A 399 -12.37 9.89 -37.44
CA ALA A 399 -11.98 11.17 -36.83
C ALA A 399 -12.76 11.57 -35.55
N GLY A 400 -13.66 10.71 -35.05
CA GLY A 400 -14.63 11.05 -33.99
C GLY A 400 -14.24 10.63 -32.57
N ARG A 401 -13.31 9.68 -32.40
CA ARG A 401 -12.81 9.23 -31.09
C ARG A 401 -11.29 9.10 -31.12
N PRO A 402 -10.53 9.73 -30.20
CA PRO A 402 -9.09 9.55 -30.12
C PRO A 402 -8.74 8.09 -29.81
N ALA A 403 -7.79 7.51 -30.56
CA ALA A 403 -7.35 6.13 -30.35
C ALA A 403 -6.84 5.88 -28.91
N GLY A 404 -6.23 6.87 -28.27
CA GLY A 404 -5.78 6.78 -26.87
C GLY A 404 -6.93 6.52 -25.89
N GLN A 405 -8.05 7.25 -26.01
CA GLN A 405 -9.22 7.05 -25.15
C GLN A 405 -9.82 5.64 -25.29
N PHE A 406 -9.80 5.09 -26.51
CA PHE A 406 -10.23 3.72 -26.74
C PHE A 406 -9.31 2.71 -26.04
N VAL A 407 -7.99 2.87 -26.19
CA VAL A 407 -6.98 2.01 -25.55
C VAL A 407 -7.16 2.04 -24.03
N ASP A 408 -7.22 3.23 -23.44
CA ASP A 408 -7.38 3.40 -21.99
C ASP A 408 -8.68 2.75 -21.50
N GLN A 409 -9.78 2.91 -22.24
CA GLN A 409 -11.07 2.31 -21.90
C GLN A 409 -11.04 0.78 -21.96
N VAL A 410 -10.42 0.19 -22.99
CA VAL A 410 -10.27 -1.27 -23.12
C VAL A 410 -9.39 -1.84 -22.01
N LEU A 411 -8.27 -1.19 -21.68
CA LEU A 411 -7.38 -1.60 -20.59
C LEU A 411 -8.08 -1.49 -19.23
N ALA A 412 -8.81 -0.40 -18.96
CA ALA A 412 -9.57 -0.25 -17.73
C ALA A 412 -10.67 -1.33 -17.57
N LEU A 413 -11.32 -1.72 -18.66
CA LEU A 413 -12.28 -2.83 -18.66
C LEU A 413 -11.58 -4.18 -18.39
N SER A 414 -10.39 -4.40 -18.95
CA SER A 414 -9.55 -5.57 -18.69
C SER A 414 -9.16 -5.66 -17.20
N ASP A 415 -8.64 -4.57 -16.62
CA ASP A 415 -8.25 -4.51 -15.21
C ASP A 415 -9.42 -4.75 -14.26
N SER A 416 -10.59 -4.17 -14.57
CA SER A 416 -11.83 -4.41 -13.83
C SER A 416 -12.26 -5.88 -13.89
N ALA A 417 -12.15 -6.52 -15.06
CA ALA A 417 -12.43 -7.94 -15.20
C ALA A 417 -11.44 -8.80 -14.40
N LEU A 418 -10.14 -8.51 -14.49
CA LEU A 418 -9.09 -9.24 -13.80
C LEU A 418 -9.26 -9.16 -12.28
N SER A 419 -9.51 -7.97 -11.75
CA SER A 419 -9.75 -7.75 -10.32
C SER A 419 -10.93 -8.59 -9.80
N ARG A 420 -12.03 -8.66 -10.55
CA ARG A 420 -13.22 -9.44 -10.18
C ARG A 420 -13.01 -10.95 -10.31
N ALA A 421 -12.27 -11.38 -11.34
CA ALA A 421 -11.90 -12.78 -11.49
C ALA A 421 -10.98 -13.24 -10.34
N HIS A 422 -10.04 -12.39 -9.92
CA HIS A 422 -9.17 -12.64 -8.77
C HIS A 422 -9.96 -12.70 -7.46
N ALA A 423 -10.94 -11.81 -7.25
CA ALA A 423 -11.81 -11.85 -6.07
C ALA A 423 -12.62 -13.17 -6.00
N LEU A 424 -13.20 -13.59 -7.12
CA LEU A 424 -13.91 -14.88 -7.21
C LEU A 424 -13.00 -16.08 -6.96
N TYR A 425 -11.77 -16.05 -7.50
CA TYR A 425 -10.78 -17.10 -7.26
C TYR A 425 -10.35 -17.14 -5.79
N SER A 426 -10.08 -15.98 -5.18
CA SER A 426 -9.73 -15.87 -3.76
C SER A 426 -10.83 -16.43 -2.85
N LEU A 427 -12.10 -16.14 -3.16
CA LEU A 427 -13.25 -16.74 -2.47
C LEU A 427 -13.26 -18.26 -2.62
N SER A 428 -12.90 -18.79 -3.80
CA SER A 428 -12.90 -20.24 -4.05
C SER A 428 -11.80 -21.00 -3.29
N GLU A 429 -10.63 -20.38 -3.12
CA GLU A 429 -9.53 -20.94 -2.34
C GLU A 429 -9.84 -20.90 -0.83
N ARG A 430 -10.46 -19.81 -0.36
CA ARG A 430 -10.83 -19.63 1.06
C ARG A 430 -12.02 -20.47 1.49
N PHE A 431 -12.97 -20.70 0.58
CA PHE A 431 -14.18 -21.48 0.85
C PHE A 431 -14.31 -22.66 -0.13
N PRO A 432 -13.47 -23.71 0.03
CA PRO A 432 -13.65 -24.98 -0.65
C PRO A 432 -15.03 -25.58 -0.36
N SER A 433 -15.46 -26.50 -1.22
CA SER A 433 -16.82 -27.05 -1.16
C SER A 433 -17.17 -27.73 0.17
N GLU A 434 -16.16 -28.22 0.89
CA GLU A 434 -16.25 -28.83 2.21
C GLU A 434 -16.62 -27.79 3.27
N ILE A 435 -15.99 -26.61 3.21
CA ILE A 435 -16.26 -25.50 4.13
C ILE A 435 -17.61 -24.87 3.81
N GLU A 436 -17.90 -24.65 2.51
CA GLU A 436 -19.20 -24.11 2.08
C GLU A 436 -20.37 -25.01 2.52
N ARG A 437 -20.20 -26.34 2.49
CA ARG A 437 -21.22 -27.28 2.96
C ARG A 437 -21.42 -27.26 4.47
N ALA A 438 -20.42 -26.86 5.23
CA ALA A 438 -20.49 -26.75 6.69
C ALA A 438 -21.15 -25.43 7.16
N PHE A 439 -21.33 -24.46 6.27
CA PHE A 439 -21.97 -23.19 6.60
C PHE A 439 -23.47 -23.30 6.87
N GLU A 440 -23.92 -22.48 7.82
CA GLU A 440 -25.33 -22.23 8.05
C GLU A 440 -26.00 -21.72 6.76
N PRO A 441 -27.32 -21.95 6.58
CA PRO A 441 -28.04 -21.52 5.38
C PRO A 441 -27.89 -20.02 5.08
N HIS A 442 -27.81 -19.18 6.13
CA HIS A 442 -27.61 -17.74 5.98
C HIS A 442 -26.25 -17.40 5.37
N ASP A 443 -25.17 -18.00 5.88
CA ASP A 443 -23.80 -17.76 5.40
C ASP A 443 -23.59 -18.29 3.99
N ARG A 444 -24.19 -19.43 3.64
CA ARG A 444 -24.23 -19.91 2.26
C ARG A 444 -24.90 -18.92 1.32
N SER A 445 -26.01 -18.31 1.77
CA SER A 445 -26.70 -17.27 1.00
C SER A 445 -25.85 -16.00 0.88
N LEU A 446 -25.12 -15.61 1.94
CA LEU A 446 -24.20 -14.49 1.93
C LEU A 446 -23.07 -14.70 0.92
N LEU A 447 -22.39 -15.84 0.96
CA LEU A 447 -21.35 -16.20 -0.01
C LEU A 447 -21.89 -16.21 -1.45
N ALA A 448 -23.08 -16.80 -1.67
CA ALA A 448 -23.73 -16.79 -2.97
C ALA A 448 -24.04 -15.36 -3.45
N SER A 449 -24.43 -14.45 -2.56
CA SER A 449 -24.72 -13.06 -2.90
C SER A 449 -23.48 -12.29 -3.38
N ILE A 450 -22.34 -12.45 -2.68
CA ILE A 450 -21.05 -11.84 -3.05
C ILE A 450 -20.62 -12.35 -4.43
N ARG A 451 -20.65 -13.67 -4.61
CA ARG A 451 -20.32 -14.31 -5.89
C ARG A 451 -21.18 -13.77 -7.03
N LEU A 452 -22.49 -13.68 -6.82
CA LEU A 452 -23.44 -13.20 -7.83
C LEU A 452 -23.20 -11.73 -8.18
N GLN A 453 -22.81 -10.89 -7.20
CA GLN A 453 -22.44 -9.50 -7.44
C GLN A 453 -21.20 -9.38 -8.35
N HIS A 454 -20.12 -10.11 -8.06
CA HIS A 454 -18.94 -10.12 -8.94
C HIS A 454 -19.26 -10.64 -10.34
N HIS A 455 -20.03 -11.73 -10.42
CA HIS A 455 -20.42 -12.32 -11.70
C HIS A 455 -21.25 -11.36 -12.55
N ARG A 456 -22.24 -10.65 -11.97
CA ARG A 456 -23.02 -9.64 -12.70
C ARG A 456 -22.15 -8.50 -13.22
N ALA A 457 -21.21 -8.03 -12.42
CA ALA A 457 -20.30 -6.98 -12.84
C ALA A 457 -19.31 -7.46 -13.93
N LEU A 458 -18.85 -8.71 -13.86
CA LEU A 458 -18.08 -9.35 -14.92
C LEU A 458 -18.88 -9.49 -16.21
N LEU A 459 -20.15 -9.90 -16.15
CA LEU A 459 -21.03 -9.92 -17.31
C LEU A 459 -21.18 -8.52 -17.92
N SER A 460 -21.39 -7.48 -17.11
CA SER A 460 -21.46 -6.11 -17.61
C SER A 460 -20.18 -5.70 -18.33
N THR A 461 -19.02 -6.02 -17.73
CA THR A 461 -17.69 -5.74 -18.30
C THR A 461 -17.50 -6.50 -19.61
N ALA A 462 -17.92 -7.77 -19.67
CA ALA A 462 -17.87 -8.60 -20.87
C ALA A 462 -18.68 -8.02 -22.03
N HIS A 463 -19.92 -7.57 -21.78
CA HIS A 463 -20.72 -6.93 -22.82
C HIS A 463 -20.12 -5.59 -23.28
N GLN A 464 -19.48 -4.84 -22.39
CA GLN A 464 -18.81 -3.59 -22.75
C GLN A 464 -17.58 -3.86 -23.61
N LEU A 465 -16.71 -4.79 -23.19
CA LEU A 465 -15.51 -5.18 -23.92
C LEU A 465 -15.85 -5.76 -25.29
N GLU A 466 -16.86 -6.63 -25.38
CA GLU A 466 -17.34 -7.17 -26.65
C GLU A 466 -17.79 -6.06 -27.60
N ARG A 467 -18.55 -5.06 -27.12
CA ARG A 467 -18.98 -3.91 -27.94
C ARG A 467 -17.84 -3.03 -28.42
N GLU A 468 -16.86 -2.73 -27.55
CA GLU A 468 -15.71 -1.89 -27.94
C GLU A 468 -14.85 -2.63 -28.99
N LEU A 469 -14.61 -3.93 -28.79
CA LEU A 469 -13.78 -4.73 -29.69
C LEU A 469 -14.49 -5.18 -30.97
N ASP A 470 -15.82 -5.14 -31.03
CA ASP A 470 -16.59 -5.62 -32.19
C ASP A 470 -16.20 -4.90 -33.49
N THR A 471 -15.99 -3.59 -33.39
CA THR A 471 -15.60 -2.74 -34.52
C THR A 471 -14.24 -3.11 -35.11
N LEU A 472 -13.31 -3.60 -34.27
CA LEU A 472 -11.96 -4.04 -34.67
C LEU A 472 -11.95 -5.48 -35.17
N LEU A 473 -12.80 -6.32 -34.59
CA LEU A 473 -12.88 -7.75 -34.91
C LEU A 473 -13.85 -8.05 -36.06
N SER A 474 -14.48 -7.02 -36.65
CA SER A 474 -15.39 -7.11 -37.80
C SER A 474 -14.66 -7.61 -39.06
N GLY A 475 -14.38 -8.92 -39.12
CA GLY A 475 -13.61 -9.59 -40.17
C GLY A 475 -12.80 -10.80 -39.69
N ALA A 476 -12.51 -10.87 -38.39
CA ALA A 476 -11.89 -12.05 -37.78
C ALA A 476 -12.93 -13.16 -37.57
N VAL A 477 -12.59 -14.39 -37.94
CA VAL A 477 -13.45 -15.55 -37.68
C VAL A 477 -13.44 -15.83 -36.18
N ARG A 478 -14.54 -15.52 -35.49
CA ARG A 478 -14.76 -15.96 -34.11
C ARG A 478 -15.23 -17.40 -34.13
N GLU A 479 -14.31 -18.35 -34.02
CA GLU A 479 -14.71 -19.73 -33.75
C GLU A 479 -15.40 -19.79 -32.38
N ARG A 480 -16.64 -20.28 -32.38
CA ARG A 480 -17.43 -20.36 -31.15
C ARG A 480 -16.78 -21.39 -30.23
N ALA A 481 -16.15 -20.90 -29.16
CA ALA A 481 -15.52 -21.76 -28.17
C ALA A 481 -16.56 -22.73 -27.56
N PRO A 482 -16.16 -23.98 -27.26
CA PRO A 482 -17.06 -24.95 -26.63
C PRO A 482 -17.52 -24.44 -25.25
N PRO A 483 -18.75 -24.75 -24.82
CA PRO A 483 -19.25 -24.32 -23.52
C PRO A 483 -18.40 -24.92 -22.40
N VAL A 484 -17.88 -24.07 -21.53
CA VAL A 484 -17.16 -24.51 -20.32
C VAL A 484 -18.16 -25.10 -19.35
N ARG A 485 -17.87 -26.32 -18.84
CA ARG A 485 -18.66 -26.98 -17.81
C ARG A 485 -17.78 -27.24 -16.60
N CYS A 486 -18.23 -26.80 -15.44
CA CYS A 486 -17.57 -27.02 -14.17
C CYS A 486 -18.48 -27.84 -13.26
N GLY A 487 -17.90 -28.73 -12.45
CA GLY A 487 -18.67 -29.49 -11.45
C GLY A 487 -19.07 -28.62 -10.25
N THR A 488 -18.26 -27.61 -9.93
CA THR A 488 -18.54 -26.63 -8.89
C THR A 488 -18.14 -25.23 -9.35
N TRP A 489 -18.65 -24.19 -8.67
CA TRP A 489 -18.28 -22.81 -8.98
C TRP A 489 -16.81 -22.52 -8.68
N GLN A 490 -16.23 -23.18 -7.67
CA GLN A 490 -14.81 -23.04 -7.32
C GLN A 490 -13.92 -23.44 -8.51
N GLN A 491 -14.25 -24.56 -9.18
CA GLN A 491 -13.54 -24.97 -10.40
C GLN A 491 -13.68 -23.94 -11.54
N CYS A 492 -14.86 -23.34 -11.66
CA CYS A 492 -15.12 -22.29 -12.64
C CYS A 492 -14.37 -20.99 -12.33
N ALA A 493 -14.16 -20.64 -11.06
CA ALA A 493 -13.42 -19.45 -10.66
C ALA A 493 -11.94 -19.52 -11.10
N ALA A 494 -11.28 -20.67 -10.91
CA ALA A 494 -9.91 -20.88 -11.38
C ALA A 494 -9.79 -20.79 -12.92
N GLY A 495 -10.73 -21.41 -13.64
CA GLY A 495 -10.78 -21.34 -15.11
C GLY A 495 -11.05 -19.92 -15.63
N LEU A 496 -11.92 -19.17 -14.94
CA LEU A 496 -12.22 -17.78 -15.24
C LEU A 496 -10.99 -16.87 -15.03
N LEU A 497 -10.26 -17.01 -13.91
CA LEU A 497 -9.06 -16.21 -13.66
C LEU A 497 -8.02 -16.41 -14.77
N ARG A 498 -7.71 -17.66 -15.09
CA ARG A 498 -6.74 -17.99 -16.16
C ARG A 498 -7.16 -17.40 -17.51
N THR A 499 -8.41 -17.59 -17.91
CA THR A 499 -8.89 -17.04 -19.21
C THR A 499 -8.94 -15.51 -19.21
N THR A 500 -9.12 -14.88 -18.05
CA THR A 500 -9.06 -13.41 -17.91
C THR A 500 -7.62 -12.90 -18.03
N GLN A 501 -6.65 -13.59 -17.41
CA GLN A 501 -5.22 -13.27 -17.56
C GLN A 501 -4.75 -13.43 -19.02
N GLU A 502 -5.14 -14.52 -19.68
CA GLU A 502 -4.81 -14.73 -21.10
C GLU A 502 -5.39 -13.61 -22.00
N LEU A 503 -6.60 -13.14 -21.71
CA LEU A 503 -7.22 -12.02 -22.41
C LEU A 503 -6.47 -10.71 -22.16
N ASP A 504 -6.15 -10.41 -20.90
CA ASP A 504 -5.41 -9.22 -20.50
C ASP A 504 -4.02 -9.16 -21.15
N GLU A 505 -3.27 -10.26 -21.10
CA GLU A 505 -1.96 -10.37 -21.77
C GLU A 505 -2.10 -10.16 -23.28
N THR A 506 -3.11 -10.78 -23.90
CA THR A 506 -3.34 -10.65 -25.34
C THR A 506 -3.72 -9.22 -25.73
N LEU A 507 -4.54 -8.54 -24.93
CA LEU A 507 -4.89 -7.13 -25.13
C LEU A 507 -3.67 -6.23 -24.98
N ASN A 508 -2.89 -6.39 -23.90
CA ASN A 508 -1.68 -5.62 -23.68
C ASN A 508 -0.66 -5.80 -24.81
N LEU A 509 -0.45 -7.04 -25.27
CA LEU A 509 0.43 -7.32 -26.40
C LEU A 509 -0.08 -6.71 -27.71
N ALA A 510 -1.39 -6.80 -27.96
CA ALA A 510 -2.03 -6.25 -29.15
C ALA A 510 -1.94 -4.71 -29.19
N LEU A 511 -2.09 -4.05 -28.05
CA LEU A 511 -2.14 -2.59 -27.94
C LEU A 511 -0.73 -1.96 -27.82
N ALA A 512 0.23 -2.65 -27.20
CA ALA A 512 1.60 -2.14 -27.00
C ALA A 512 2.47 -2.12 -28.28
N GLY A 513 2.10 -2.87 -29.33
CA GLY A 513 2.78 -2.82 -30.63
C GLY A 513 4.20 -3.39 -30.67
N THR A 514 4.58 -4.20 -29.69
CA THR A 514 5.96 -4.67 -29.51
C THR A 514 6.30 -5.95 -30.29
N GLN A 515 5.35 -6.53 -31.03
CA GLN A 515 5.52 -7.80 -31.74
C GLN A 515 5.45 -7.64 -33.27
N PRO A 516 6.28 -8.37 -34.03
CA PRO A 516 6.29 -8.35 -35.49
C PRO A 516 5.17 -9.22 -36.13
N GLU A 517 4.18 -9.68 -35.36
CA GLU A 517 3.11 -10.53 -35.89
C GLU A 517 2.17 -9.75 -36.83
N PRO A 518 1.69 -10.37 -37.93
CA PRO A 518 0.71 -9.74 -38.83
C PRO A 518 -0.60 -9.41 -38.10
N THR A 519 -1.21 -8.26 -38.42
CA THR A 519 -2.47 -7.78 -37.83
C THR A 519 -3.61 -8.81 -37.89
N GLU A 520 -3.71 -9.58 -38.98
CA GLU A 520 -4.71 -10.64 -39.13
C GLU A 520 -4.56 -11.77 -38.08
N GLN A 521 -3.32 -12.16 -37.79
CA GLN A 521 -3.04 -13.21 -36.80
C GLN A 521 -3.33 -12.71 -35.37
N LEU A 522 -2.98 -11.44 -35.08
CA LEU A 522 -3.28 -10.80 -33.80
C LEU A 522 -4.79 -10.64 -33.56
N THR A 523 -5.54 -10.19 -34.57
CA THR A 523 -7.01 -10.04 -34.48
C THR A 523 -7.72 -11.40 -34.36
N SER A 524 -7.23 -12.45 -35.03
CA SER A 524 -7.73 -13.82 -34.84
C SER A 524 -7.50 -14.31 -33.42
N LYS A 525 -6.27 -14.20 -32.92
CA LYS A 525 -5.90 -14.62 -31.55
C LYS A 525 -6.69 -13.87 -30.48
N LEU A 526 -6.89 -12.56 -30.68
CA LEU A 526 -7.73 -11.74 -29.79
C LEU A 526 -9.19 -12.20 -29.83
N GLY A 527 -9.75 -12.46 -31.02
CA GLY A 527 -11.11 -12.99 -31.17
C GLY A 527 -11.31 -14.35 -30.48
N GLU A 528 -10.39 -15.28 -30.66
CA GLU A 528 -10.41 -16.60 -30.01
C GLU A 528 -10.33 -16.49 -28.48
N THR A 529 -9.44 -15.63 -27.99
CA THR A 529 -9.24 -15.44 -26.53
C THR A 529 -10.44 -14.74 -25.90
N LEU A 530 -11.02 -13.74 -26.57
CA LEU A 530 -12.25 -13.09 -26.17
C LEU A 530 -13.40 -14.09 -26.08
N GLU A 531 -13.61 -14.93 -27.10
CA GLU A 531 -14.69 -15.94 -27.07
C GLU A 531 -14.50 -16.97 -25.95
N ARG A 532 -13.27 -17.46 -25.72
CA ARG A 532 -12.98 -18.38 -24.62
C ARG A 532 -13.29 -17.74 -23.26
N TRP A 533 -12.90 -16.48 -23.07
CA TRP A 533 -13.20 -15.73 -21.86
C TRP A 533 -14.71 -15.49 -21.70
N LEU A 534 -15.44 -15.12 -22.75
CA LEU A 534 -16.90 -14.96 -22.71
C LEU A 534 -17.61 -16.25 -22.30
N GLN A 535 -17.15 -17.41 -22.77
CA GLN A 535 -17.68 -18.71 -22.32
C GLN A 535 -17.37 -18.98 -20.85
N ALA A 536 -16.16 -18.66 -20.38
CA ALA A 536 -15.79 -18.81 -18.97
C ALA A 536 -16.62 -17.89 -18.05
N VAL A 537 -16.85 -16.63 -18.45
CA VAL A 537 -17.72 -15.69 -17.74
C VAL A 537 -19.13 -16.26 -17.64
N ARG A 538 -19.73 -16.71 -18.75
CA ARG A 538 -21.08 -17.32 -18.75
C ARG A 538 -21.15 -18.57 -17.85
N ALA A 539 -20.15 -19.43 -17.89
CA ALA A 539 -20.10 -20.65 -17.07
C ALA A 539 -20.01 -20.34 -15.56
N SER A 540 -19.27 -19.31 -15.17
CA SER A 540 -19.07 -18.94 -13.76
C SER A 540 -20.35 -18.57 -13.00
N GLY A 541 -21.41 -18.14 -13.72
CA GLY A 541 -22.71 -17.79 -13.14
C GLY A 541 -23.71 -18.94 -13.09
N MET A 542 -23.49 -20.01 -13.85
CA MET A 542 -24.43 -21.14 -13.95
C MET A 542 -24.16 -22.23 -12.90
N SER A 543 -23.03 -22.16 -12.19
CA SER A 543 -22.70 -23.06 -11.08
C SER A 543 -23.32 -22.56 -9.77
N SER A 544 -24.66 -22.60 -9.66
CA SER A 544 -25.32 -22.65 -8.35
C SER A 544 -25.59 -24.11 -7.99
N PRO A 545 -25.53 -24.49 -6.69
CA PRO A 545 -26.14 -25.74 -6.24
C PRO A 545 -27.65 -25.76 -6.46
#